data_AF-A0AB35HEP3-F1
#
_entry.id   AF-A0AB35HEP3-F1
#
_cell.length_a   1.000
_cell.length_b   1.000
_cell.length_c   1.000
_cell.angle_alpha   90.00
_cell.angle_beta   90.00
_cell.angle_gamma   90.00
#
_symmetry.space_group_name_H-M   'P 1'
#
loop_
_entity.id
_entity.type
_entity.pdbx_description
1 polymer ?
#
loop_
_entity_poly.entity_id
_entity_poly.type
_entity_poly.pdbx_seq_one_letter_code
_entity_poly.pdbx_strand_id
1 'polypeptide(L)' 'AKEENDQELKEELEAELKGFTEKLNEYELQLLLNGPYDANNAILELHPGAGGTESQDWCSMLLRMYTRWGEKK' A
#
# COMPACT_ATOMS: atom_id res chain seq x y z
N ALA A 1 35.58 -7.21 22.36
CA ALA A 1 36.51 -7.02 21.22
C ALA A 1 36.03 -7.72 19.94
N LYS A 2 36.18 -9.04 19.75
CA LYS A 2 35.67 -9.72 18.52
C LYS A 2 34.14 -9.76 18.45
N GLU A 3 33.48 -10.11 19.55
CA GLU A 3 32.01 -10.17 19.62
C GLU A 3 31.33 -8.80 19.55
N GLU A 4 31.92 -7.75 20.14
CA GLU A 4 31.43 -6.37 19.98
C GLU A 4 31.51 -5.89 18.52
N ASN A 5 32.58 -6.24 17.82
CA ASN A 5 32.78 -5.87 16.41
C ASN A 5 31.77 -6.60 15.50
N ASP A 6 31.44 -7.86 15.80
CA ASP A 6 30.38 -8.60 15.10
C ASP A 6 28.98 -8.00 15.37
N GLN A 7 28.75 -7.44 16.56
CA GLN A 7 27.48 -6.82 16.90
C GLN A 7 27.30 -5.45 16.23
N GLU A 8 28.32 -4.60 16.25
CA GLU A 8 28.31 -3.32 15.53
C GLU A 8 28.15 -3.53 14.02
N LEU A 9 28.89 -4.50 13.45
CA LEU A 9 28.75 -4.86 12.03
C LEU A 9 27.35 -5.36 11.69
N LYS A 10 26.72 -6.14 12.58
CA LYS A 10 25.36 -6.62 12.39
C LYS A 10 24.34 -5.46 12.38
N GLU A 11 24.48 -4.52 13.31
CA GLU A 11 23.60 -3.35 13.38
C GLU A 11 23.74 -2.46 12.13
N GLU A 12 24.96 -2.28 11.64
CA GLU A 12 25.23 -1.59 10.37
C GLU A 12 24.55 -2.29 9.19
N LEU A 13 24.71 -3.61 9.07
CA LEU A 13 24.07 -4.40 8.01
C LEU A 13 22.54 -4.38 8.09
N GLU A 14 21.95 -4.42 9.28
CA GLU A 14 20.49 -4.31 9.45
C GLU A 14 19.99 -2.93 9.00
N ALA A 15 20.73 -1.86 9.29
CA ALA A 15 20.41 -0.52 8.83
C ALA A 15 20.52 -0.39 7.30
N GLU A 16 21.59 -0.93 6.70
CA GLU A 16 21.76 -0.96 5.26
C GLU A 16 20.66 -1.77 4.56
N LEU A 17 20.32 -2.94 5.09
CA LEU A 17 19.28 -3.80 4.56
C LEU A 17 17.91 -3.11 4.60
N LYS A 18 17.62 -2.41 5.70
CA LYS A 18 16.40 -1.62 5.83
C LYS A 18 16.34 -0.52 4.77
N GLY A 19 17.41 0.27 4.62
CA GLY A 19 17.49 1.32 3.62
C GLY A 19 17.43 0.79 2.18
N PHE A 20 17.99 -0.39 1.92
CA PHE A 20 17.88 -1.06 0.63
C PHE A 20 16.45 -1.53 0.35
N THR A 21 15.79 -2.14 1.34
CA THR A 21 14.41 -2.62 1.23
C THR A 21 13.45 -1.45 0.94
N GLU A 22 13.65 -0.30 1.58
CA GLU A 22 12.85 0.91 1.31
C GLU A 22 13.01 1.39 -0.14
N LYS A 23 14.25 1.46 -0.65
CA LYS A 23 14.53 1.83 -2.05
C LYS A 23 13.95 0.84 -3.05
N LEU A 24 14.01 -0.45 -2.73
CA LEU A 24 13.47 -1.51 -3.57
C LEU A 24 11.94 -1.40 -3.66
N ASN A 25 11.26 -1.18 -2.52
CA ASN A 25 9.82 -0.97 -2.49
C ASN A 25 9.39 0.28 -3.28
N GLU A 26 10.16 1.37 -3.19
CA GLU A 26 9.89 2.59 -3.97
C GLU A 26 10.04 2.33 -5.47
N TYR A 27 11.08 1.60 -5.87
CA TYR A 27 11.30 1.22 -7.26
C TYR A 27 10.19 0.31 -7.79
N GLU A 28 9.75 -0.68 -7.01
CA GLU A 28 8.60 -1.54 -7.36
C GLU A 28 7.31 -0.72 -7.53
N LEU A 29 7.07 0.25 -6.65
CA LEU A 29 5.92 1.14 -6.76
C LEU A 29 5.97 1.98 -8.04
N GLN A 30 7.13 2.51 -8.42
CA GLN A 30 7.31 3.25 -9.67
C GLN A 30 7.08 2.37 -10.91
N LEU A 31 7.49 1.10 -10.86
CA LEU A 31 7.22 0.16 -11.95
C LEU A 31 5.73 -0.18 -12.06
N LEU A 32 5.04 -0.31 -10.92
CA LEU A 32 3.61 -0.60 -10.87
C LEU A 32 2.76 0.60 -11.32
N LEU A 33 3.18 1.82 -10.94
CA LEU A 33 2.46 3.08 -11.16
C LEU A 33 3.11 3.94 -12.26
N ASN A 34 3.39 3.34 -13.42
CA ASN A 34 4.02 4.02 -14.56
C ASN A 34 3.03 4.52 -15.62
N GLY A 35 1.73 4.47 -15.32
CA GLY A 35 0.66 4.96 -16.17
C GLY A 35 0.57 6.49 -16.18
N PRO A 36 0.03 7.09 -17.26
CA PRO A 36 -0.03 8.55 -17.43
C PRO A 36 -0.89 9.27 -16.39
N TYR A 37 -1.77 8.56 -15.67
CA TYR A 37 -2.72 9.13 -14.71
C TYR A 37 -2.56 8.59 -13.29
N ASP A 38 -1.53 7.79 -13.01
CA ASP A 38 -1.39 7.13 -11.69
C ASP A 38 -1.08 8.13 -10.57
N ALA A 39 -0.58 9.33 -10.92
CA ALA A 39 -0.39 10.43 -10.00
C ALA A 39 -1.70 11.18 -9.65
N ASN A 40 -2.79 10.93 -10.38
CA ASN A 40 -4.05 11.63 -10.16
C ASN A 40 -4.86 10.98 -9.04
N ASN A 41 -5.67 11.80 -8.37
CA ASN A 41 -6.68 11.28 -7.45
C ASN A 41 -7.69 10.42 -8.21
N ALA A 42 -8.00 9.24 -7.67
CA ALA A 42 -9.03 8.38 -8.21
C ALA A 42 -10.43 8.89 -7.84
N ILE A 43 -11.34 8.89 -8.82
CA ILE A 43 -12.78 9.04 -8.58
C ILE A 43 -13.38 7.63 -8.62
N LEU A 44 -13.93 7.18 -7.50
CA LEU A 44 -14.54 5.85 -7.38
C LEU A 44 -16.07 5.97 -7.42
N GLU A 45 -16.67 5.31 -8.41
CA GLU A 45 -18.12 5.19 -8.54
C GLU A 45 -18.52 3.72 -8.38
N LEU A 46 -19.55 3.45 -7.57
CA LEU A 46 -20.06 2.11 -7.32
C LEU A 46 -21.51 2.03 -7.78
N HIS A 47 -21.80 1.10 -8.69
CA HIS A 47 -23.15 0.83 -9.16
C HIS A 47 -23.62 -0.52 -8.61
N PRO A 48 -24.76 -0.57 -7.90
CA PRO A 48 -25.34 -1.85 -7.49
C PRO A 48 -25.78 -2.61 -8.75
N GLY A 49 -25.38 -3.88 -8.84
CA GLY A 49 -25.77 -4.77 -9.93
C GLY A 49 -27.23 -5.23 -9.84
N ALA A 50 -27.58 -6.23 -10.66
CA ALA A 50 -28.90 -6.86 -10.60
C ALA A 50 -29.08 -7.62 -9.26
N GLY A 51 -30.23 -7.44 -8.62
CA GLY A 51 -30.55 -8.06 -7.31
C GLY A 51 -31.33 -7.17 -6.35
N GLY A 52 -31.70 -5.95 -6.77
CA GLY A 52 -32.60 -5.08 -6.01
C GLY A 52 -31.97 -4.62 -4.70
N THR A 53 -32.69 -4.78 -3.59
CA THR A 53 -32.26 -4.29 -2.27
C THR A 53 -30.96 -4.94 -1.79
N GLU A 54 -30.77 -6.24 -2.00
CA GLU A 54 -29.57 -6.94 -1.53
C GLU A 54 -28.30 -6.41 -2.21
N SER A 55 -28.38 -6.10 -3.52
CA SER A 55 -27.28 -5.49 -4.25
C SER A 55 -27.00 -4.05 -3.80
N GLN A 56 -28.03 -3.31 -3.38
CA GLN A 56 -27.88 -1.96 -2.82
C GLN A 56 -27.21 -2.00 -1.44
N ASP A 57 -27.61 -2.94 -0.59
CA ASP A 57 -27.01 -3.13 0.74
C ASP A 57 -25.53 -3.52 0.61
N TRP A 58 -25.21 -4.43 -0.31
CA TRP A 58 -23.83 -4.80 -0.60
C TRP A 58 -23.00 -3.63 -1.15
N CYS A 59 -23.55 -2.85 -2.08
CA CYS A 59 -22.90 -1.65 -2.59
C CYS A 59 -22.62 -0.64 -1.47
N SER A 60 -23.54 -0.50 -0.52
CA SER A 60 -23.37 0.35 0.67
C SER A 60 -22.26 -0.17 1.60
N MET A 61 -22.13 -1.50 1.74
CA MET A 61 -21.02 -2.11 2.48
C MET A 61 -19.67 -1.83 1.83
N LEU A 62 -19.57 -1.94 0.50
CA LEU A 62 -18.36 -1.62 -0.26
C LEU A 62 -18.00 -0.15 -0.15
N LEU A 63 -18.98 0.76 -0.27
CA LEU A 63 -18.76 2.19 -0.09
C LEU A 63 -18.14 2.46 1.28
N ARG A 64 -18.74 1.92 2.36
CA ARG A 64 -18.21 2.07 3.72
C ARG A 64 -16.79 1.51 3.86
N MET A 65 -16.49 0.39 3.21
CA MET A 65 -15.16 -0.21 3.23
C MET A 65 -14.12 0.71 2.57
N TYR A 66 -14.39 1.22 1.37
CA TYR A 66 -13.48 2.09 0.64
C TYR A 66 -13.31 3.46 1.32
N THR A 67 -14.37 4.03 1.90
CA THR A 67 -14.27 5.26 2.70
C THR A 67 -13.31 5.07 3.87
N ARG A 68 -13.51 4.01 4.68
CA ARG A 68 -12.62 3.73 5.83
C ARG A 68 -11.18 3.44 5.41
N TRP A 69 -10.99 2.76 4.29
CA TRP A 69 -9.66 2.50 3.76
C TRP A 69 -8.96 3.79 3.34
N GLY A 70 -9.67 4.70 2.65
CA GLY A 70 -9.15 6.00 2.26
C GLY A 70 -8.85 6.93 3.45
N GLU A 71 -9.65 6.87 4.52
CA GLU A 71 -9.43 7.63 5.76
C GLU A 71 -8.30 7.10 6.64
N LYS A 72 -7.99 5.79 6.54
CA LYS A 72 -6.94 5.14 7.36
C LYS A 72 -5.52 5.34 6.78
N LYS A 73 -5.41 5.75 5.52
CA LYS A 73 -4.12 6.03 4.87
C LYS A 73 -3.40 7.21 5.50
#